data_AF-A0A928GHQ2-F1
#
_entry.id   AF-A0A928GHQ2-F1
#
_cell.length_a   1.000
_cell.length_b   1.000
_cell.length_c   1.000
_cell.angle_alpha   90.00
_cell.angle_beta   90.00
_cell.angle_gamma   90.00
#
_symmetry.space_group_name_H-M   'P 1'
#
loop_
_entity.id
_entity.type
_entity.pdbx_description
1 polymer ?
#
loop_
_entity_poly.entity_id
_entity_poly.type
_entity_poly.pdbx_seq_one_letter_code
_entity_poly.pdbx_strand_id
1 'polypeptide(L)'
;MEIENNQECFVQLWLKLERTRRMLGMQYKRFCIRNVLKAWFGVQATDDFIWEVCHNVVVNDEQVCGNDILPPPSLYPRKHRELLRCIVAVKNGLSPRRVDLKALDAAYSIAFPHSTALNVSKKKKSVKSV
;
A
#
# COMPACT_ATOMS: atom_id res chain seq x y z
N MET A 1 -10.33 11.10 7.33
CA MET A 1 -9.91 10.82 5.94
C MET A 1 -10.83 9.75 5.42
N GLU A 2 -11.69 10.12 4.49
CA GLU A 2 -12.53 9.18 3.78
C GLU A 2 -11.64 8.40 2.81
N ILE A 3 -11.79 7.07 2.78
CA ILE A 3 -10.99 6.21 1.89
C ILE A 3 -11.93 5.68 0.82
N GLU A 4 -11.66 6.04 -0.42
CA GLU A 4 -12.49 5.63 -1.55
C GLU A 4 -11.75 4.62 -2.42
N ASN A 5 -12.51 3.76 -3.11
CA ASN A 5 -11.98 2.77 -4.06
C ASN A 5 -11.78 3.40 -5.46
N ASN A 6 -10.99 4.47 -5.54
CA ASN A 6 -10.68 5.16 -6.80
C ASN A 6 -9.21 5.57 -6.90
N GLN A 7 -8.78 5.88 -8.12
CA GLN A 7 -7.37 6.18 -8.42
C GLN A 7 -6.85 7.40 -7.68
N GLU A 8 -7.64 8.47 -7.54
CA GLU A 8 -7.23 9.70 -6.86
C GLU A 8 -6.92 9.44 -5.39
N CYS A 9 -7.80 8.71 -4.69
CA CYS A 9 -7.56 8.30 -3.32
C CYS A 9 -6.30 7.44 -3.22
N PHE A 10 -6.09 6.49 -4.14
CA PHE A 10 -4.90 5.65 -4.15
C PHE A 10 -3.59 6.43 -4.31
N VAL A 11 -3.57 7.46 -5.16
CA VAL A 11 -2.38 8.34 -5.30
C VAL A 11 -2.08 9.02 -3.97
N GLN A 12 -3.11 9.55 -3.30
CA GLN A 12 -2.95 10.19 -1.99
C GLN A 12 -2.44 9.19 -0.94
N LEU A 13 -2.95 7.96 -0.93
CA LEU A 13 -2.49 6.91 -0.02
C LEU A 13 -1.02 6.56 -0.22
N TRP A 14 -0.57 6.43 -1.48
CA TRP A 14 0.84 6.17 -1.80
C TRP A 14 1.76 7.31 -1.32
N LEU A 15 1.40 8.56 -1.62
CA LEU A 15 2.17 9.73 -1.17
C LEU A 15 2.17 9.86 0.36
N LYS A 16 1.03 9.61 0.99
CA LYS A 16 0.88 9.62 2.45
C LYS A 16 1.74 8.54 3.08
N LEU A 17 1.88 7.36 2.48
CA LEU A 17 2.71 6.27 2.99
C LEU A 17 4.20 6.65 3.02
N GLU A 18 4.71 7.26 1.95
CA GLU A 18 6.08 7.76 1.92
C GLU A 18 6.31 8.91 2.91
N ARG A 19 5.35 9.84 3.04
CA ARG A 19 5.41 10.89 4.07
C ARG A 19 5.43 10.30 5.47
N THR A 20 4.64 9.26 5.72
CA THR A 20 4.54 8.58 7.01
C THR A 20 5.83 7.86 7.36
N ARG A 21 6.49 7.22 6.38
CA ARG A 21 7.82 6.63 6.56
C ARG A 21 8.82 7.68 7.06
N ARG A 22 8.88 8.85 6.41
CA ARG A 22 9.79 9.94 6.79
C ARG A 22 9.45 10.49 8.18
N MET A 23 8.17 10.72 8.45
CA MET A 23 7.69 11.20 9.75
C MET A 23 8.06 10.23 10.89
N LEU A 24 7.82 8.92 10.71
CA LEU A 24 8.19 7.91 11.72
C LEU A 24 9.70 7.84 11.90
N GLY A 25 10.48 7.95 10.83
CA GLY A 25 11.94 8.05 10.90
C GLY A 25 12.41 9.25 11.74
N MET A 26 11.80 10.43 11.55
CA MET A 26 12.10 11.63 12.36
C MET A 26 11.69 11.47 13.83
N GLN A 27 10.68 10.64 14.12
CA GLN A 27 10.25 10.33 15.48
C GLN A 27 11.00 9.14 16.10
N TYR A 28 12.03 8.62 15.45
CA TYR A 28 12.75 7.40 15.87
C TYR A 28 11.83 6.19 16.07
N LYS A 29 10.71 6.14 15.35
CA LYS A 29 9.74 5.05 15.38
C LYS A 29 9.94 4.11 14.19
N ARG A 30 9.67 2.82 14.42
CA ARG A 30 9.69 1.81 13.37
C ARG A 30 8.62 2.10 12.32
N PHE A 31 9.00 1.98 11.04
CA PHE A 31 8.04 1.99 9.94
C PHE A 31 7.43 0.58 9.82
N CYS A 32 6.32 0.35 10.52
CA CYS A 32 5.57 -0.90 10.52
C CYS A 32 4.06 -0.63 10.34
N ILE A 33 3.28 -1.66 10.00
CA ILE A 33 1.83 -1.53 9.75
C ILE A 33 1.14 -0.87 10.95
N ARG A 34 1.42 -1.33 12.18
CA ARG A 34 0.84 -0.79 13.42
C ARG A 34 1.05 0.73 13.52
N ASN A 35 2.27 1.21 13.32
CA ASN A 35 2.59 2.63 13.42
C ASN A 35 2.00 3.45 12.27
N VAL A 36 1.92 2.87 11.06
CA VAL A 36 1.24 3.49 9.93
C VAL A 36 -0.24 3.67 10.22
N LEU A 37 -0.93 2.62 10.67
CA LEU A 37 -2.36 2.67 10.99
C LEU A 37 -2.64 3.64 12.14
N LYS A 38 -1.83 3.61 13.21
CA LYS A 38 -1.93 4.57 14.32
C LYS A 38 -1.72 6.01 13.86
N ALA A 39 -0.74 6.26 12.98
CA ALA A 39 -0.50 7.59 12.44
C ALA A 39 -1.65 8.09 11.53
N TRP A 40 -2.38 7.19 10.88
CA TRP A 40 -3.42 7.56 9.92
C TRP A 40 -4.81 7.69 10.51
N PHE A 41 -5.10 6.85 11.51
CA PHE A 41 -6.45 6.70 12.06
C PHE A 41 -6.54 7.02 13.56
N GLY A 42 -5.40 7.26 14.24
CA GLY A 42 -5.36 7.64 15.64
C GLY A 42 -6.08 6.63 16.53
N VAL A 43 -7.10 7.10 17.26
CA VAL A 43 -7.93 6.28 18.15
C VAL A 43 -8.72 5.18 17.43
N GLN A 44 -8.99 5.33 16.13
CA GLN A 44 -9.68 4.31 15.35
C GLN A 44 -8.75 3.15 14.94
N ALA A 45 -7.45 3.26 15.17
CA ALA A 45 -6.49 2.17 14.96
C ALA A 45 -6.50 1.21 16.16
N THR A 46 -7.65 0.58 16.42
CA THR A 46 -7.81 -0.44 17.46
C THR A 46 -6.99 -1.69 17.13
N ASP A 47 -6.71 -2.51 18.13
CA ASP A 47 -5.97 -3.76 17.91
C ASP A 47 -6.72 -4.71 16.97
N ASP A 48 -8.06 -4.74 17.01
CA ASP A 48 -8.88 -5.50 16.07
C ASP A 48 -8.72 -5.01 14.63
N PHE A 49 -8.75 -3.68 14.41
CA PHE A 49 -8.54 -3.11 13.08
C PHE A 49 -7.13 -3.38 12.55
N ILE A 50 -6.12 -3.27 13.42
CA ILE A 50 -4.73 -3.59 13.06
C ILE A 50 -4.60 -5.08 12.73
N TRP A 51 -5.21 -5.95 13.54
CA TRP A 51 -5.20 -7.38 13.33
C TRP A 51 -5.88 -7.76 12.01
N GLU A 52 -7.06 -7.19 11.72
CA GLU A 52 -7.81 -7.46 10.50
C GLU A 52 -7.03 -7.04 9.25
N VAL A 53 -6.38 -5.86 9.29
CA VAL A 53 -5.49 -5.44 8.20
C VAL A 53 -4.32 -6.41 8.06
N CYS A 54 -3.62 -6.75 9.14
CA CYS A 54 -2.46 -7.64 9.08
C CYS A 54 -2.82 -9.05 8.59
N HIS A 55 -3.96 -9.59 9.03
CA HIS A 55 -4.46 -10.90 8.66
C HIS A 55 -4.81 -10.99 7.17
N ASN A 56 -5.34 -9.90 6.60
CA ASN A 56 -5.67 -9.83 5.17
C ASN A 56 -4.46 -9.49 4.28
N VAL A 57 -3.41 -8.87 4.83
CA VAL A 57 -2.18 -8.57 4.10
C VAL A 57 -1.34 -9.84 3.97
N VAL A 58 -1.48 -10.50 2.82
CA VAL A 58 -0.67 -11.66 2.43
C VAL A 58 0.34 -11.22 1.38
N VAL A 59 1.63 -11.44 1.65
CA VAL A 59 2.72 -11.16 0.70
C VAL A 59 3.59 -12.41 0.60
N ASN A 60 3.74 -12.96 -0.62
CA ASN A 60 4.48 -14.19 -0.88
C ASN A 60 3.98 -15.38 -0.03
N ASP A 61 2.65 -15.53 0.08
CA ASP A 61 1.98 -16.58 0.87
C ASP A 61 2.23 -16.53 2.39
N GLU A 62 2.87 -15.47 2.89
CA GLU A 62 3.06 -15.21 4.32
C GLU A 62 2.15 -14.07 4.80
N GLN A 63 1.52 -14.27 5.95
CA GLN A 63 0.80 -13.21 6.66
C GLN A 63 1.81 -12.25 7.30
N VAL A 64 1.59 -10.96 7.13
CA VAL A 64 2.50 -9.93 7.69
C VAL A 64 2.13 -9.65 9.14
N CYS A 65 3.11 -9.61 10.04
CA CYS A 65 2.89 -9.18 11.41
C CYS A 65 2.85 -7.65 11.50
N GLY A 66 1.96 -7.11 12.33
CA GLY A 66 1.80 -5.65 12.48
C GLY A 66 3.04 -4.90 12.95
N ASN A 67 4.01 -5.61 13.54
CA ASN A 67 5.28 -5.07 14.02
C ASN A 67 6.46 -5.23 13.04
N ASP A 68 6.24 -5.91 11.91
CA ASP A 68 7.28 -6.13 10.91
C ASP A 68 7.76 -4.82 10.31
N ILE A 69 9.08 -4.71 10.16
CA ILE A 69 9.68 -3.53 9.53
C ILE A 69 9.34 -3.56 8.05
N LEU A 70 8.61 -2.55 7.62
CA LEU A 70 8.26 -2.35 6.23
C LEU A 70 9.47 -1.73 5.49
N PRO A 71 9.77 -2.20 4.27
CA PRO A 71 10.79 -1.56 3.44
C PRO A 71 10.29 -0.22 2.88
N PRO A 72 11.16 0.61 2.27
CA PRO A 72 10.73 1.87 1.64
C PRO A 72 9.70 1.67 0.50
N PRO A 73 8.57 2.43 0.46
CA PRO A 73 7.52 2.30 -0.55
C PRO A 73 7.98 2.49 -1.99
N SER A 74 8.89 3.43 -2.23
CA SER A 74 9.42 3.72 -3.57
C SER A 74 10.25 2.58 -4.16
N LEU A 75 10.82 1.71 -3.32
CA LEU A 75 11.71 0.62 -3.73
C LEU A 75 11.04 -0.75 -3.73
N TYR A 76 10.10 -1.00 -2.80
CA TYR A 76 9.48 -2.32 -2.60
C TYR A 76 7.95 -2.26 -2.68
N PRO A 77 7.39 -1.88 -3.83
CA PRO A 77 5.99 -1.49 -3.91
C PRO A 77 4.99 -2.64 -3.72
N ARG A 78 5.37 -3.90 -3.95
CA ARG A 78 4.43 -5.04 -3.85
C ARG A 78 3.84 -5.21 -2.44
N LYS A 79 4.69 -5.14 -1.41
CA LYS A 79 4.23 -5.24 -0.01
C LYS A 79 3.27 -4.11 0.34
N HIS A 80 3.59 -2.91 -0.10
CA HIS A 80 2.80 -1.71 0.16
C HIS A 80 1.49 -1.69 -0.62
N ARG A 81 1.47 -2.24 -1.84
CA ARG A 81 0.24 -2.38 -2.61
C ARG A 81 -0.77 -3.25 -1.85
N GLU A 82 -0.38 -4.44 -1.40
CA GLU A 82 -1.30 -5.31 -0.65
C GLU A 82 -1.73 -4.66 0.68
N LEU A 83 -0.82 -3.94 1.35
CA LEU A 83 -1.17 -3.14 2.53
C LEU A 83 -2.25 -2.10 2.23
N LEU A 84 -2.04 -1.25 1.23
CA LEU A 84 -3.01 -0.22 0.83
C LEU A 84 -4.34 -0.83 0.40
N ARG A 85 -4.28 -1.93 -0.35
CA ARG A 85 -5.47 -2.70 -0.75
C ARG A 85 -6.27 -3.17 0.44
N CYS A 86 -5.63 -3.74 1.45
CA CYS A 86 -6.31 -4.22 2.66
C CYS A 86 -6.86 -3.06 3.51
N ILE A 87 -6.13 -1.95 3.61
CA ILE A 87 -6.61 -0.75 4.31
C ILE A 87 -7.89 -0.23 3.67
N VAL A 88 -7.93 -0.12 2.33
CA VAL A 88 -9.11 0.32 1.57
C VAL A 88 -10.26 -0.68 1.74
N ALA A 89 -9.95 -1.97 1.66
CA ALA A 89 -10.94 -3.04 1.81
C ALA A 89 -11.63 -2.98 3.18
N VAL A 90 -10.86 -3.02 4.27
CA VAL A 90 -11.38 -3.00 5.63
C VAL A 90 -12.15 -1.71 5.91
N LYS A 91 -11.63 -0.54 5.49
CA LYS A 91 -12.32 0.73 5.74
C LYS A 91 -13.65 0.88 4.99
N ASN A 92 -13.79 0.22 3.85
CA ASN A 92 -15.02 0.26 3.05
C ASN A 92 -15.93 -0.95 3.27
N GLY A 93 -15.58 -1.87 4.19
CA GLY A 93 -16.31 -3.13 4.37
C GLY A 93 -16.30 -4.01 3.11
N LEU A 94 -15.29 -3.85 2.26
CA LEU A 94 -15.13 -4.60 1.01
C LEU A 94 -14.16 -5.77 1.22
N SER A 95 -14.33 -6.83 0.43
CA SER A 95 -13.28 -7.84 0.30
C SER A 95 -12.07 -7.24 -0.44
N PRO A 96 -10.82 -7.59 -0.08
CA PRO A 96 -9.63 -7.17 -0.82
C PRO A 96 -9.73 -7.43 -2.33
N ARG A 97 -10.44 -8.49 -2.74
CA ARG A 97 -10.67 -8.85 -4.14
C ARG A 97 -11.50 -7.83 -4.93
N ARG A 98 -12.32 -7.01 -4.26
CA ARG A 98 -13.17 -5.98 -4.86
C ARG A 98 -12.48 -4.62 -5.01
N VAL A 99 -11.30 -4.46 -4.42
CA VAL A 99 -10.49 -3.24 -4.59
C VAL A 99 -9.91 -3.20 -6.00
N ASP A 100 -9.98 -2.04 -6.65
CA ASP A 100 -9.48 -1.86 -8.01
C ASP A 100 -7.94 -1.87 -8.04
N LEU A 101 -7.38 -3.06 -8.27
CA LEU A 101 -5.95 -3.28 -8.41
C LEU A 101 -5.33 -2.49 -9.57
N LYS A 102 -6.06 -2.30 -10.68
CA LYS A 102 -5.50 -1.59 -11.85
C LYS A 102 -5.33 -0.12 -11.52
N ALA A 103 -6.34 0.49 -10.91
CA ALA A 103 -6.26 1.86 -10.42
C ALA A 103 -5.17 2.02 -9.35
N LEU A 104 -5.01 1.04 -8.45
CA LEU A 104 -3.99 1.08 -7.39
C LEU A 104 -2.56 0.99 -7.95
N ASP A 105 -2.34 0.14 -8.97
CA ASP A 105 -1.05 0.03 -9.67
C ASP A 105 -0.76 1.29 -10.52
N ALA A 106 -1.76 1.85 -11.20
CA ALA A 106 -1.61 3.10 -11.95
C ALA A 106 -1.29 4.29 -11.03
N ALA A 107 -1.95 4.36 -9.87
CA ALA A 107 -1.70 5.37 -8.85
C ALA A 107 -0.26 5.35 -8.33
N TYR A 108 0.38 4.18 -8.26
CA TYR A 108 1.79 4.08 -7.88
C TYR A 108 2.70 4.80 -8.88
N SER A 109 2.49 4.60 -10.18
CA SER A 109 3.27 5.27 -11.23
C SER A 109 3.08 6.79 -11.23
N ILE A 110 1.90 7.27 -10.82
CA ILE A 110 1.64 8.71 -10.64
C ILE A 110 2.35 9.25 -9.40
N ALA A 111 2.28 8.51 -8.28
CA ALA A 111 2.91 8.92 -7.02
C ALA A 111 4.45 8.86 -7.06
N PHE A 112 5.01 7.94 -7.84
CA PHE A 112 6.46 7.72 -7.96
C PHE A 112 6.87 7.63 -9.45
N PRO A 113 6.93 8.76 -10.18
CA PRO A 113 7.18 8.76 -11.62
C PRO A 113 8.57 8.22 -12.02
N HIS A 114 9.53 8.24 -11.09
CA HIS A 114 10.89 7.75 -11.30
C HIS A 114 11.13 6.32 -10.79
N SER A 115 10.12 5.67 -10.21
CA SER A 115 10.23 4.29 -9.72
C SER A 115 9.85 3.27 -10.79
N THR A 116 10.38 2.05 -10.68
CA THR A 116 9.99 0.93 -11.54
C THR A 116 8.51 0.63 -11.39
N ALA A 117 7.74 0.73 -12.48
CA ALA A 117 6.31 0.44 -12.47
C ALA A 117 6.01 -0.97 -11.90
N LEU A 118 4.96 -1.08 -11.11
CA LEU A 118 4.48 -2.36 -10.56
C LEU A 118 4.09 -3.36 -11.65
N ASN A 119 3.61 -2.85 -12.78
CA ASN A 119 2.96 -3.61 -13.84
C ASN A 119 3.87 -3.76 -15.06
N VAL A 120 5.10 -4.26 -14.88
CA VAL A 120 5.93 -4.70 -16.02
C VAL A 120 5.48 -6.09 -16.44
N SER A 121 4.27 -6.20 -17.02
CA SER A 121 4.00 -7.35 -17.89
C SER A 121 4.93 -7.22 -19.10
N LYS A 122 5.85 -8.17 -19.24
CA LYS A 122 6.70 -8.36 -20.42
C LYS A 122 5.82 -8.49 -21.66
N LYS A 123 5.55 -7.41 -22.39
CA LYS A 123 5.22 -7.45 -23.82
C LYS A 123 5.87 -6.27 -24.54
N LYS A 124 7.20 -6.29 -24.64
CA LYS A 124 7.83 -5.75 -25.86
C LYS A 124 7.37 -6.69 -26.98
N LYS A 125 6.32 -6.32 -27.73
CA LYS A 125 6.08 -6.91 -29.05
C LYS A 125 7.40 -6.71 -29.81
N SER A 126 8.08 -7.79 -30.15
CA SER A 126 9.17 -7.72 -31.11
C SER A 126 8.56 -7.19 -32.40
N VAL A 127 8.86 -5.93 -32.72
CA VAL A 127 8.66 -5.43 -34.07
C VAL A 127 9.68 -6.20 -34.89
N LYS A 128 9.23 -7.27 -35.56
CA LYS A 128 9.98 -7.85 -36.67
C LYS A 128 9.95 -6.79 -37.76
N SER A 129 11.04 -6.07 -37.92
CA SER A 129 11.29 -5.27 -39.11
C SER A 129 11.40 -6.23 -40.29
N VAL A 130 10.56 -6.01 -41.31
CA VAL A 130 10.56 -6.68 -42.61
C VAL A 130 11.66 -6.08 -43.47
#